data_AF-A0A9X5U6I7-F1
#
_entry.id   AF-A0A9X5U6I7-F1
#
_cell.length_a   1.000
_cell.length_b   1.000
_cell.length_c   1.000
_cell.angle_alpha   90.00
_cell.angle_beta   90.00
_cell.angle_gamma   90.00
#
_symmetry.space_group_name_H-M   'P 1'
#
loop_
_entity.id
_entity.type
_entity.pdbx_description
1 polymer ?
#
loop_
_entity_poly.entity_id
_entity_poly.type
_entity_poly.pdbx_seq_one_letter_code
_entity_poly.pdbx_strand_id
1 'polypeptide(L)' 'MTAVYGRDGKKLRGFAYRNHIMVEHNQPNRLVSRYEYDRYDTDGKVLKSSNNLGEEWTFDYRKDHTVVTDALGRTEV' A
#
# COMPACT_ATOMS: atom_id res chain seq x y z
N MET A 1 12.40 8.89 -3.29
CA MET A 1 11.26 9.15 -2.39
C MET A 1 10.69 10.51 -2.77
N THR A 2 9.40 10.58 -3.02
CA THR A 2 8.69 11.83 -3.38
C THR A 2 7.90 12.32 -2.18
N ALA A 3 7.71 13.63 -2.02
CA ALA A 3 7.02 14.18 -0.86
C ALA A 3 6.22 15.44 -1.22
N VAL A 4 5.13 15.66 -0.48
CA VAL A 4 4.34 16.89 -0.51
C VAL A 4 4.65 17.69 0.74
N TYR A 5 4.89 18.99 0.57
CA TYR A 5 5.23 19.92 1.64
C TYR A 5 4.14 20.98 1.81
N GLY A 6 3.90 21.38 3.06
CA GLY A 6 3.03 22.51 3.39
C GLY A 6 3.72 23.84 3.10
N ARG A 7 2.94 24.93 3.18
CA ARG A 7 3.46 26.30 3.03
C ARG A 7 4.52 26.65 4.08
N ASP A 8 4.48 26.00 5.24
CA ASP A 8 5.46 26.14 6.33
C ASP A 8 6.72 25.26 6.13
N GLY A 9 6.85 24.60 4.98
CA GLY A 9 8.00 23.73 4.66
C GLY A 9 7.96 22.36 5.33
N LYS A 10 6.92 22.03 6.12
CA LYS A 10 6.81 20.71 6.74
C LYS A 10 6.33 19.67 5.75
N LYS A 11 6.90 18.47 5.82
CA LYS A 11 6.44 17.32 5.05
C LYS A 11 5.03 16.94 5.52
N LEU A 12 4.10 16.81 4.58
CA LEU A 12 2.72 16.40 4.84
C LEU A 12 2.48 14.94 4.44
N ARG A 13 3.03 14.53 3.29
CA ARG A 13 2.96 13.16 2.77
C ARG A 13 4.29 12.76 2.15
N GLY A 14 4.61 11.48 2.17
CA GLY A 14 5.69 10.88 1.42
C GLY A 14 5.23 9.64 0.67
N PHE A 15 5.95 9.36 -0.40
CA PHE A 15 5.67 8.28 -1.33
C PHE A 15 6.99 7.63 -1.72
N ALA A 16 7.07 6.31 -1.57
CA ALA A 16 8.18 5.53 -2.09
C ALA A 16 7.72 4.77 -3.33
N TYR A 17 8.62 4.67 -4.30
CA TYR A 17 8.36 4.00 -5.56
C TYR A 17 9.46 2.97 -5.83
N ARG A 18 9.09 1.86 -6.45
CA ARG A 18 9.98 0.91 -7.10
C ARG A 18 9.65 0.93 -8.59
N ASN A 19 10.63 1.25 -9.43
CA ASN A 19 10.40 1.67 -10.82
C ASN A 19 9.42 2.86 -10.84
N HIS A 20 8.26 2.69 -11.48
CA HIS A 20 7.17 3.68 -11.53
C HIS A 20 5.97 3.31 -10.64
N ILE A 21 6.10 2.29 -9.77
CA ILE A 21 5.02 1.76 -8.93
C ILE A 21 5.17 2.21 -7.49
N MET A 22 4.10 2.74 -6.89
CA MET A 22 4.07 3.19 -5.50
C MET A 22 4.04 2.00 -4.54
N VAL A 23 5.04 1.89 -3.67
CA VAL A 23 5.19 0.79 -2.70
C VAL A 23 5.00 1.22 -1.25
N GLU A 24 5.05 2.53 -0.98
CA GLU A 24 4.75 3.09 0.34
C GLU A 24 4.08 4.45 0.20
N HIS A 25 3.08 4.71 1.04
CA HIS A 25 2.52 6.03 1.29
C HIS A 25 2.59 6.30 2.80
N ASN A 26 3.22 7.41 3.18
CA ASN A 26 3.38 7.75 4.58
C ASN A 26 3.01 9.20 4.92
N GLN A 27 2.51 9.39 6.13
CA GLN A 27 2.31 10.68 6.78
C GLN A 27 3.25 10.75 7.99
N PRO A 28 4.04 11.83 8.17
CA PRO A 28 4.95 11.93 9.30
C PRO A 28 4.24 11.75 10.64
N ASN A 29 4.79 10.88 11.49
CA ASN A 29 4.25 10.51 12.81
C ASN A 29 2.80 9.98 12.79
N ARG A 30 2.33 9.48 11.64
CA ARG A 30 0.98 8.94 11.45
C ARG A 30 1.06 7.64 10.66
N LEU A 31 0.10 7.42 9.77
CA LEU A 31 -0.03 6.24 8.95
C LEU A 31 1.18 6.06 8.02
N VAL A 32 1.69 4.83 7.97
CA VAL A 32 2.59 4.33 6.94
C VAL A 32 1.92 3.10 6.35
N SER A 33 1.48 3.19 5.09
CA SER A 33 0.91 2.09 4.33
C SER A 33 1.93 1.55 3.35
N ARG A 34 2.07 0.22 3.26
CA ARG A 34 3.00 -0.48 2.37
C ARG A 34 2.27 -1.47 1.50
N TYR A 35 2.79 -1.64 0.29
CA TYR A 35 2.19 -2.47 -0.74
C TYR A 35 3.23 -3.41 -1.34
N GLU A 36 2.89 -4.69 -1.38
CA GLU A 36 3.66 -5.72 -2.06
C GLU A 36 2.89 -6.16 -3.30
N TYR A 37 3.58 -6.24 -4.44
CA TYR A 37 2.98 -6.55 -5.73
C TYR A 37 3.48 -7.89 -6.26
N ASP A 38 2.71 -8.53 -7.14
CA ASP A 38 3.13 -9.72 -7.90
C ASP A 38 4.30 -9.41 -8.86
N ARG A 39 4.27 -8.23 -9.50
CA ARG A 39 5.32 -7.65 -10.33
C ARG A 39 5.34 -6.13 -10.16
N TYR A 40 6.53 -5.52 -10.31
CA TYR A 40 6.73 -4.08 -10.13
C TYR A 40 6.77 -3.35 -11.48
N ASP A 41 5.68 -3.46 -12.23
CA ASP A 41 5.42 -2.76 -13.48
C ASP A 41 3.94 -2.30 -13.56
N THR A 42 3.53 -1.69 -14.68
CA THR A 42 2.21 -1.07 -14.84
C THR A 42 1.04 -2.05 -14.70
N ASP A 43 1.28 -3.34 -14.95
CA ASP A 43 0.25 -4.37 -14.90
C ASP A 43 0.26 -5.14 -13.58
N GLY A 44 1.16 -4.77 -12.66
CA GLY A 44 1.27 -5.37 -11.34
C GLY A 44 0.02 -5.18 -10.48
N LYS A 45 -0.31 -6.20 -9.71
CA LYS A 45 -1.40 -6.21 -8.74
C LYS A 45 -0.85 -6.32 -7.32
N VAL A 46 -1.48 -5.61 -6.39
CA VAL A 46 -1.12 -5.64 -4.97
C VAL A 46 -1.54 -6.98 -4.38
N LEU A 47 -0.61 -7.81 -3.95
CA LEU A 47 -0.91 -9.07 -3.24
C LEU A 47 -1.08 -8.84 -1.74
N LYS A 48 -0.47 -7.79 -1.19
CA LYS A 48 -0.54 -7.47 0.23
C LYS A 48 -0.48 -5.97 0.47
N SER A 49 -1.36 -5.49 1.35
CA SER A 49 -1.38 -4.14 1.89
C SER A 49 -1.23 -4.23 3.39
N SER A 50 -0.29 -3.49 3.98
CA SER A 50 -0.10 -3.43 5.43
C SER A 50 0.12 -2.01 5.91
N ASN A 51 -0.03 -1.77 7.21
CA ASN A 51 0.35 -0.49 7.80
C ASN A 51 1.07 -0.61 9.14
N ASN A 52 1.57 0.52 9.63
CA ASN A 52 2.29 0.61 10.91
C ASN A 52 1.42 0.45 12.17
N LEU A 53 0.11 0.23 12.02
CA LEU A 53 -0.81 -0.09 13.13
C LEU A 53 -1.05 -1.61 13.25
N GLY A 54 -0.44 -2.41 12.38
CA GLY A 54 -0.61 -3.87 12.36
C GLY A 54 -1.80 -4.34 11.53
N GLU A 55 -2.49 -3.44 10.84
CA GLU A 55 -3.51 -3.84 9.87
C GLU A 55 -2.84 -4.43 8.63
N GLU A 56 -3.40 -5.52 8.12
CA GLU A 56 -2.91 -6.24 6.95
C GLU A 56 -4.09 -6.82 6.17
N TRP A 57 -3.97 -6.76 4.85
CA TRP A 57 -4.86 -7.43 3.90
C TRP A 57 -4.04 -8.15 2.84
N THR A 58 -4.44 -9.36 2.50
CA THR A 58 -3.95 -10.08 1.32
C THR A 58 -5.04 -10.18 0.27
N PHE A 59 -4.63 -10.15 -1.00
CA PHE A 59 -5.53 -10.13 -2.15
C PHE A 59 -5.23 -11.33 -3.05
N ASP A 60 -6.22 -12.20 -3.21
CA ASP A 60 -6.18 -13.33 -4.14
C ASP A 60 -7.08 -13.03 -5.32
N TYR A 61 -6.47 -12.58 -6.42
CA TYR A 61 -7.18 -12.25 -7.65
C TYR A 61 -7.56 -13.53 -8.40
N ARG A 62 -8.86 -13.80 -8.48
CA ARG A 62 -9.44 -14.87 -9.29
C ARG A 62 -9.89 -14.32 -10.64
N LYS A 63 -10.40 -15.20 -11.49
CA LYS A 63 -10.89 -14.85 -12.84
C LYS A 63 -12.09 -13.89 -12.79
N ASP A 64 -12.96 -14.05 -11.80
CA ASP A 64 -14.27 -13.41 -11.72
C ASP A 64 -14.48 -12.59 -10.44
N HIS A 65 -13.62 -12.74 -9.43
CA HIS A 65 -13.68 -12.02 -8.16
C HIS A 65 -12.30 -11.87 -7.52
N THR A 66 -12.22 -11.20 -6.38
CA THR A 66 -11.00 -11.09 -5.57
C THR A 66 -11.33 -11.52 -4.15
N VAL A 67 -10.61 -12.51 -3.62
CA VAL A 67 -10.75 -12.86 -2.20
C VAL A 67 -9.82 -11.96 -1.40
N VAL A 68 -10.37 -11.19 -0.48
CA VAL A 68 -9.62 -10.32 0.43
C VAL A 68 -9.58 -11.00 1.80
N THR A 69 -8.38 -11.21 2.35
CA THR A 69 -8.20 -11.76 3.69
C THR A 69 -7.59 -10.71 4.60
N ASP A 70 -8.20 -10.43 5.75
CA ASP A 70 -7.63 -9.52 6.73
C ASP A 70 -6.60 -10.21 7.66
N ALA A 71 -5.95 -9.42 8.52
CA ALA A 71 -4.96 -9.90 9.48
C ALA A 71 -5.49 -10.97 10.48
N LEU A 72 -6.80 -11.09 10.64
CA LEU A 72 -7.45 -12.09 11.49
C LEU A 72 -7.83 -13.36 10.72
N GLY A 73 -7.55 -13.43 9.42
CA GLY A 73 -7.91 -14.55 8.56
C GLY A 73 -9.36 -14.54 8.08
N ARG A 74 -10.10 -13.44 8.29
CA ARG A 74 -11.48 -13.31 7.79
C ARG A 74 -11.43 -12.98 6.31
N THR A 75 -12.34 -13.59 5.53
CA THR A 75 -12.37 -13.48 4.08
C THR A 75 -13.63 -12.78 3.57
N GLU A 76 -13.48 -11.98 2.52
CA GLU A 76 -14.56 -11.31 1.77
C GLU A 76 -14.31 -11.49 0.26
N VAL A 77 -15.38 -11.52 -0.54
CA VAL A 77 -15.37 -11.80 -2.00
C VAL A 77 -16.08 -10.69 -2.77
#